data_AF-A0A0B5HJE4-F1
#
_entry.id   AF-A0A0B5HJE4-F1
#
_cell.length_a   1.000
_cell.length_b   1.000
_cell.length_c   1.000
_cell.angle_alpha   90.00
_cell.angle_beta   90.00
_cell.angle_gamma   90.00
#
_symmetry.space_group_name_H-M   'P 1'
#
loop_
_entity.id
_entity.type
_entity.pdbx_description
1 polymer ?
#
loop_
_entity_poly.entity_id
_entity_poly.type
_entity_poly.pdbx_seq_one_letter_code
_entity_poly.pdbx_strand_id
1 'polypeptide(L)'
;MSRIHKPHSGSLAFYPRKRAKKETPSFRTIGAAGESRALNFLGYKAGMVHAIAKNEHQKSVTFGQDIVVPCTVIECPPLKVFGVRAYARTPYGARVLGESTIGKPDRFLRKKIKGFKQKHGKQKGEKKEAGQMEGKKTEVQETSVAGLEREKEKVNALRLLVATQPNLADFGKKKPEISEVFLAGSVDEQFEFAKEKLGKELRASEVFQEKQFVDVKAVDAGKGFSGVIKRFGVKVQRPKAKKRRIVGSISPWSPSTVMWTVPRPGQMGYQSRTELNKRIVKVSSKPAEVNVPAGFKGYGKVKGEFLLLAGSVPAPVKRAVALRHAVRKATHDRFNVSGMRVIGTKTGGKEIDEEESVKPQKVAEEKKEKKEHKSVEDEIQAALKGDKEKKPKGK
;
A
#
# COMPACT_ATOMS: atom_id res chain seq x y z
N MET A 1 10.98 14.08 47.12
CA MET A 1 10.68 14.44 45.70
C MET A 1 11.95 14.43 44.87
N SER A 2 11.87 14.25 43.55
CA SER A 2 13.04 14.37 42.66
C SER A 2 13.52 15.83 42.64
N ARG A 3 14.83 16.05 42.86
CA ARG A 3 15.42 17.41 42.88
C ARG A 3 15.39 18.12 41.52
N ILE A 4 15.36 17.35 40.42
CA ILE A 4 15.29 17.88 39.04
C ILE A 4 14.07 17.30 38.36
N HIS A 5 13.21 18.15 37.84
CA HIS A 5 12.04 17.74 37.06
C HIS A 5 12.47 17.28 35.66
N LYS A 6 11.98 16.12 35.23
CA LYS A 6 12.23 15.58 33.90
C LYS A 6 10.96 14.90 33.37
N PRO A 7 10.62 15.08 32.08
CA PRO A 7 9.56 14.32 31.44
C PRO A 7 9.78 12.80 31.51
N HIS A 8 8.69 12.05 31.58
CA HIS A 8 8.73 10.60 31.56
C HIS A 8 9.36 10.07 30.25
N SER A 9 10.24 9.07 30.35
CA SER A 9 10.93 8.51 29.18
C SER A 9 10.02 7.55 28.42
N GLY A 10 9.47 8.04 27.30
CA GLY A 10 8.55 7.31 26.43
C GLY A 10 7.09 7.41 26.86
N SER A 11 6.20 7.30 25.87
CA SER A 11 4.76 7.35 26.09
C SER A 11 4.20 6.02 26.60
N LEU A 12 3.34 6.11 27.61
CA LEU A 12 2.56 5.01 28.19
C LEU A 12 1.33 4.67 27.34
N ALA A 13 0.86 5.56 26.46
CA ALA A 13 -0.30 5.32 25.59
C ALA A 13 -0.07 4.17 24.59
N PHE A 14 1.18 3.83 24.30
CA PHE A 14 1.56 2.71 23.43
C PHE A 14 1.93 1.44 24.20
N TYR A 15 1.58 1.37 25.49
CA TYR A 15 1.64 0.14 26.28
C TYR A 15 0.42 -0.76 25.95
N PRO A 16 0.57 -2.10 25.90
CA PRO A 16 1.83 -2.86 26.00
C PRO A 16 2.66 -2.79 24.71
N ARG A 17 3.98 -2.58 24.87
CA ARG A 17 4.95 -2.56 23.76
C ARG A 17 5.36 -3.98 23.35
N LYS A 18 4.42 -4.75 22.80
CA LYS A 18 4.59 -6.14 22.35
C LYS A 18 4.53 -6.27 20.82
N ARG A 19 4.97 -7.43 20.32
CA ARG A 19 4.88 -7.78 18.90
C ARG A 19 3.42 -7.76 18.42
N ALA A 20 3.16 -7.18 17.26
CA ALA A 20 1.85 -7.23 16.61
C ALA A 20 1.46 -8.68 16.34
N LYS A 21 0.21 -9.05 16.67
CA LYS A 21 -0.30 -10.42 16.48
C LYS A 21 -0.44 -10.80 15.01
N LYS A 22 -0.73 -9.83 14.13
CA LYS A 22 -0.93 -10.01 12.69
C LYS A 22 -0.10 -8.97 11.96
N GLU A 23 0.46 -9.35 10.80
CA GLU A 23 1.21 -8.43 9.95
C GLU A 23 0.28 -7.54 9.12
N THR A 24 -0.85 -8.07 8.64
CA THR A 24 -1.84 -7.30 7.89
C THR A 24 -2.45 -6.22 8.79
N PRO A 25 -2.30 -4.93 8.46
CA PRO A 25 -2.94 -3.86 9.21
C PRO A 25 -4.43 -3.82 8.94
N SER A 26 -5.23 -3.63 9.99
CA SER A 26 -6.68 -3.40 9.88
C SER A 26 -7.10 -2.20 10.72
N PHE A 27 -8.00 -1.39 10.19
CA PHE A 27 -8.59 -0.29 10.96
C PHE A 27 -9.71 -0.82 11.87
N ARG A 28 -9.81 -0.25 13.07
CA ARG A 28 -10.91 -0.56 14.03
C ARG A 28 -12.04 0.46 13.92
N THR A 29 -11.67 1.70 13.62
CA THR A 29 -12.55 2.85 13.53
C THR A 29 -12.31 3.46 12.17
N ILE A 30 -13.35 3.94 11.52
CA ILE A 30 -13.23 4.76 10.31
C ILE A 30 -14.10 6.00 10.51
N GLY A 31 -13.68 7.12 9.93
CA GLY A 31 -14.44 8.36 9.98
C GLY A 31 -15.60 8.23 9.01
N ALA A 32 -16.82 8.52 9.48
CA ALA A 32 -18.00 8.57 8.65
C ALA A 32 -18.12 9.99 8.07
N ALA A 33 -17.39 10.31 7.00
CA ALA A 33 -17.60 11.57 6.26
C ALA A 33 -16.78 11.60 4.97
N GLY A 34 -17.42 11.31 3.83
CA GLY A 34 -16.87 11.56 2.51
C GLY A 34 -17.84 11.16 1.39
N GLU A 35 -17.69 11.79 0.23
CA GLU A 35 -18.41 11.51 -1.02
C GLU A 35 -18.01 10.15 -1.63
N SER A 36 -16.84 9.60 -1.23
CA SER A 36 -16.36 8.30 -1.70
C SER A 36 -17.08 7.15 -0.99
N ARG A 37 -17.66 6.23 -1.79
CA ARG A 37 -18.34 5.02 -1.31
C ARG A 37 -17.40 4.05 -0.59
N ALA A 38 -16.09 4.05 -0.89
CA ALA A 38 -15.09 3.25 -0.20
C ALA A 38 -14.12 4.14 0.60
N LEU A 39 -13.83 3.76 1.85
CA LEU A 39 -13.13 4.62 2.81
C LEU A 39 -11.67 4.24 3.08
N ASN A 40 -11.26 3.02 2.72
CA ASN A 40 -9.92 2.53 2.98
C ASN A 40 -9.43 1.59 1.87
N PHE A 41 -8.11 1.43 1.83
CA PHE A 41 -7.40 0.64 0.84
C PHE A 41 -6.19 -0.04 1.47
N LEU A 42 -5.61 -1.04 0.79
CA LEU A 42 -4.33 -1.63 1.14
C LEU A 42 -3.35 -1.53 -0.02
N GLY A 43 -2.15 -1.03 0.27
CA GLY A 43 -1.02 -1.05 -0.66
C GLY A 43 0.23 -1.66 -0.02
N TYR A 44 1.34 -1.62 -0.73
CA TYR A 44 2.65 -2.08 -0.28
C TYR A 44 3.64 -0.94 -0.30
N LYS A 45 4.43 -0.80 0.77
CA LYS A 45 5.51 0.18 0.79
C LYS A 45 6.63 -0.25 -0.17
N ALA A 46 6.82 0.51 -1.25
CA ALA A 46 7.85 0.25 -2.24
C ALA A 46 9.19 0.90 -1.86
N GLY A 47 9.16 2.18 -1.47
CA GLY A 47 10.37 2.92 -1.18
C GLY A 47 10.11 4.36 -0.76
N MET A 48 11.16 5.16 -0.75
CA MET A 48 11.08 6.60 -0.52
C MET A 48 11.83 7.33 -1.64
N VAL A 49 11.30 8.48 -2.01
CA VAL A 49 11.84 9.41 -3.00
C VAL A 49 11.77 10.83 -2.44
N HIS A 50 12.34 11.78 -3.14
CA HIS A 50 12.17 13.20 -2.84
C HIS A 50 11.32 13.82 -3.95
N ALA A 51 10.45 14.77 -3.61
CA ALA A 51 9.74 15.57 -4.60
C ALA A 51 10.09 17.03 -4.36
N ILE A 52 10.37 17.78 -5.43
CA ILE A 52 10.40 19.23 -5.38
C ILE A 52 8.95 19.70 -5.52
N ALA A 53 8.54 20.60 -4.65
CA ALA A 53 7.21 21.15 -4.65
C ALA A 53 7.27 22.64 -4.31
N LYS A 54 6.43 23.45 -4.93
CA LYS A 54 6.30 24.86 -4.60
C LYS A 54 5.45 25.00 -3.34
N ASN A 55 5.92 25.76 -2.36
CA ASN A 55 5.17 26.01 -1.13
C ASN A 55 4.11 27.11 -1.37
N GLU A 56 2.83 26.77 -1.19
CA GLU A 56 1.71 27.69 -1.39
C GLU A 56 1.14 28.24 -0.07
N HIS A 57 1.79 27.96 1.05
CA HIS A 57 1.34 28.48 2.34
C HIS A 57 1.71 29.96 2.49
N GLN A 58 0.75 30.85 2.26
CA GLN A 58 0.94 32.32 2.24
C GLN A 58 1.63 32.88 3.49
N LYS A 59 1.35 32.32 4.68
CA LYS A 59 1.95 32.77 5.94
C LYS A 59 3.35 32.18 6.21
N SER A 60 3.94 31.44 5.26
CA SER A 60 5.27 30.85 5.40
C SER A 60 6.36 31.79 4.90
N VAL A 61 7.52 31.77 5.57
CA VAL A 61 8.73 32.46 5.10
C VAL A 61 9.20 31.93 3.73
N THR A 62 8.88 30.68 3.41
CA THR A 62 9.26 30.02 2.14
C THR A 62 8.12 30.04 1.12
N PHE A 63 7.14 30.93 1.26
CA PHE A 63 6.03 31.03 0.32
C PHE A 63 6.54 31.31 -1.10
N GLY A 64 6.04 30.54 -2.07
CA GLY A 64 6.42 30.65 -3.48
C GLY A 64 7.79 30.04 -3.81
N GLN A 65 8.54 29.53 -2.83
CA GLN A 65 9.83 28.87 -3.05
C GLN A 65 9.64 27.36 -3.27
N ASP A 66 10.59 26.76 -4.01
CA ASP A 66 10.69 25.32 -4.19
C ASP A 66 11.24 24.68 -2.90
N ILE A 67 10.49 23.74 -2.35
CA ILE A 67 10.86 22.95 -1.17
C ILE A 67 11.02 21.48 -1.54
N VAL A 68 12.00 20.82 -0.91
CA VAL A 68 12.21 19.38 -1.06
C VAL A 68 11.39 18.64 -0.02
N VAL A 69 10.44 17.84 -0.49
CA VAL A 69 9.56 17.02 0.32
C VAL A 69 10.02 15.57 0.26
N PRO A 70 10.37 14.92 1.38
CA PRO A 70 10.57 13.47 1.39
C PRO A 70 9.21 12.79 1.20
N CYS A 71 9.10 11.85 0.28
CA CYS A 71 7.88 11.14 -0.03
C CYS A 71 8.07 9.62 0.09
N THR A 72 7.04 8.93 0.58
CA THR A 72 6.97 7.46 0.54
C THR A 72 6.13 7.03 -0.65
N VAL A 73 6.65 6.09 -1.43
CA VAL A 73 5.94 5.43 -2.52
C VAL A 73 5.22 4.20 -1.97
N ILE A 74 3.90 4.17 -2.13
CA ILE A 74 3.07 3.00 -1.84
C ILE A 74 2.53 2.49 -3.18
N GLU A 75 2.95 1.28 -3.57
CA GLU A 75 2.33 0.60 -4.72
C GLU A 75 0.97 0.05 -4.30
N CYS A 76 -0.04 0.33 -5.11
CA CYS A 76 -1.43 0.04 -4.86
C CYS A 76 -1.95 -0.89 -5.96
N PRO A 77 -1.62 -2.19 -5.93
CA PRO A 77 -2.26 -3.12 -6.85
C PRO A 77 -3.78 -3.14 -6.58
N PRO A 78 -4.62 -3.29 -7.62
CA PRO A 78 -6.06 -3.33 -7.45
C PRO A 78 -6.48 -4.37 -6.41
N LEU A 79 -7.51 -4.05 -5.64
CA LEU A 79 -8.08 -4.94 -4.64
C LEU A 79 -9.21 -5.74 -5.26
N LYS A 80 -9.11 -7.07 -5.22
CA LYS A 80 -10.18 -7.95 -5.69
C LYS A 80 -11.24 -8.09 -4.60
N VAL A 81 -12.47 -7.65 -4.89
CA VAL A 81 -13.61 -7.80 -3.97
C VAL A 81 -14.15 -9.22 -4.15
N PHE A 82 -14.11 -10.03 -3.09
CA PHE A 82 -14.55 -11.43 -3.16
C PHE A 82 -15.81 -11.72 -2.34
N GLY A 83 -16.27 -10.76 -1.54
CA GLY A 83 -17.47 -10.91 -0.75
C GLY A 83 -17.88 -9.63 -0.06
N VAL A 84 -19.01 -9.70 0.62
CA VAL A 84 -19.64 -8.63 1.38
C VAL A 84 -20.01 -9.19 2.73
N ARG A 85 -19.75 -8.42 3.79
CA ARG A 85 -20.11 -8.77 5.16
C ARG A 85 -21.04 -7.71 5.72
N ALA A 86 -22.19 -8.15 6.21
CA ALA A 86 -23.17 -7.29 6.88
C ALA A 86 -22.99 -7.35 8.40
N TYR A 87 -23.11 -6.19 9.05
CA TYR A 87 -23.07 -6.05 10.50
C TYR A 87 -24.38 -5.50 11.04
N ALA A 88 -24.90 -6.15 12.08
CA ALA A 88 -25.98 -5.61 12.92
C ALA A 88 -25.40 -4.88 14.13
N ARG A 89 -26.10 -3.85 14.58
CA ARG A 89 -25.81 -3.19 15.86
C ARG A 89 -26.55 -3.92 16.97
N THR A 90 -25.79 -4.50 17.89
CA THR A 90 -26.32 -5.09 19.12
C THR A 90 -25.91 -4.21 20.32
N PRO A 91 -26.54 -4.36 21.50
CA PRO A 91 -26.13 -3.65 22.71
C PRO A 91 -24.65 -3.87 23.07
N TYR A 92 -24.09 -5.03 22.71
CA TYR A 92 -22.68 -5.38 22.95
C TYR A 92 -21.73 -4.94 21.82
N GLY A 93 -22.24 -4.28 20.78
CA GLY A 93 -21.48 -3.77 19.64
C GLY A 93 -21.90 -4.34 18.29
N ALA A 94 -21.05 -4.17 17.27
CA ALA A 94 -21.34 -4.65 15.92
C ALA A 94 -21.09 -6.17 15.81
N ARG A 95 -22.15 -6.94 15.51
CA ARG A 95 -22.08 -8.38 15.28
C ARG A 95 -22.27 -8.69 13.79
N VAL A 96 -21.57 -9.70 13.28
CA VAL A 96 -21.75 -10.17 11.91
C VAL A 96 -23.11 -10.85 11.79
N LEU A 97 -23.94 -10.39 10.86
CA LEU A 97 -25.20 -11.03 10.49
C LEU A 97 -24.95 -12.18 9.52
N GLY A 98 -24.22 -11.89 8.44
CA GLY A 98 -23.92 -12.85 7.40
C GLY A 98 -22.85 -12.34 6.44
N GLU A 99 -22.39 -13.25 5.60
CA GLU A 99 -21.42 -12.99 4.54
C GLU A 99 -21.96 -13.55 3.22
N SER A 100 -21.95 -12.74 2.17
CA SER A 100 -22.15 -13.20 0.79
C SER A 100 -20.80 -13.21 0.10
N THR A 101 -20.45 -14.31 -0.57
CA THR A 101 -19.16 -14.46 -1.23
C THR A 101 -19.33 -14.98 -2.64
N ILE A 102 -18.32 -14.78 -3.48
CA ILE A 102 -18.35 -15.24 -4.86
C ILE A 102 -18.19 -16.76 -4.93
N GLY A 103 -18.99 -17.41 -5.78
CA GLY A 103 -18.93 -18.86 -5.97
C GLY A 103 -17.61 -19.37 -6.58
N LYS A 104 -16.95 -18.58 -7.43
CA LYS A 104 -15.66 -18.91 -8.06
C LYS A 104 -14.53 -17.97 -7.63
N PRO A 105 -13.85 -18.26 -6.49
CA PRO A 105 -12.70 -17.48 -6.03
C PRO A 105 -11.43 -17.78 -6.82
N ASP A 106 -10.54 -16.79 -6.91
CA ASP A 106 -9.24 -16.91 -7.57
C ASP A 106 -8.33 -17.95 -6.89
N ARG A 107 -7.39 -18.55 -7.65
CA ARG A 107 -6.43 -19.57 -7.20
C ARG A 107 -5.67 -19.13 -5.94
N PHE A 108 -5.27 -17.86 -5.87
CA PHE A 108 -4.54 -17.32 -4.72
C PHE A 108 -5.42 -17.21 -3.46
N LEU A 109 -6.69 -16.84 -3.62
CA LEU A 109 -7.68 -16.78 -2.55
C LEU A 109 -8.03 -18.18 -2.02
N ARG A 110 -8.22 -19.15 -2.93
CA ARG A 110 -8.47 -20.57 -2.60
C ARG A 110 -7.39 -21.17 -1.70
N LYS A 111 -6.13 -20.79 -1.91
CA LYS A 111 -5.02 -21.27 -1.07
C LYS A 111 -5.05 -20.70 0.35
N LYS A 112 -5.58 -19.48 0.52
CA LYS A 112 -5.54 -18.74 1.78
C LYS A 112 -6.73 -19.05 2.68
N ILE A 113 -7.95 -19.10 2.14
CA ILE A 113 -9.17 -19.32 2.89
C ILE A 113 -9.53 -20.81 2.86
N LYS A 114 -9.67 -21.44 4.03
CA LYS A 114 -10.00 -22.87 4.14
C LYS A 114 -11.34 -23.22 3.49
N GLY A 115 -12.36 -22.36 3.63
CA GLY A 115 -13.70 -22.57 3.05
C GLY A 115 -13.74 -22.60 1.51
N PHE A 116 -12.73 -22.02 0.84
CA PHE A 116 -12.59 -22.06 -0.62
C PHE A 116 -11.65 -23.17 -1.12
N LYS A 117 -11.11 -24.00 -0.23
CA LYS A 117 -10.34 -25.17 -0.63
C LYS A 117 -11.32 -26.24 -1.11
N GLN A 118 -11.17 -26.69 -2.35
CA GLN A 118 -11.81 -27.92 -2.78
C GLN A 118 -11.29 -29.04 -1.89
N LYS A 119 -12.19 -29.79 -1.25
CA LYS A 119 -11.82 -31.06 -0.64
C LYS A 119 -11.35 -31.96 -1.79
N HIS A 120 -10.05 -32.16 -1.93
CA HIS A 120 -9.55 -33.30 -2.70
C HIS A 120 -9.88 -34.55 -1.89
N GLY A 121 -11.12 -35.02 -2.01
CA GLY A 121 -11.39 -36.43 -1.73
C GLY A 121 -10.57 -37.23 -2.71
N LYS A 122 -9.76 -38.17 -2.22
CA LYS A 122 -9.30 -39.30 -3.04
C LYS A 122 -10.55 -39.88 -3.70
N GLN A 123 -10.69 -39.72 -5.01
CA GLN A 123 -11.54 -40.63 -5.78
C GLN A 123 -10.85 -41.99 -5.69
N LYS A 124 -11.24 -42.80 -4.69
CA LYS A 124 -11.11 -44.24 -4.82
C LYS A 124 -12.10 -44.63 -5.92
N GLY A 125 -11.59 -45.23 -6.98
CA GLY A 125 -12.37 -45.62 -8.13
C GLY A 125 -13.48 -46.59 -7.72
N GLU A 126 -14.70 -46.22 -8.05
CA GLU A 126 -15.73 -47.17 -8.45
C GLU A 126 -16.30 -46.62 -9.76
N LYS A 127 -16.03 -47.33 -10.86
CA LYS A 127 -16.85 -47.23 -12.06
C LYS A 127 -18.25 -47.66 -11.63
N LYS A 128 -19.24 -46.77 -11.74
CA LYS A 128 -20.64 -47.16 -11.82
C LYS A 128 -21.24 -46.59 -13.08
N GLU A 129 -22.03 -47.45 -13.69
CA GLU A 129 -22.44 -47.48 -15.08
C GLU A 129 -23.38 -46.33 -15.46
N ALA A 130 -23.48 -46.12 -16.77
CA ALA A 130 -24.46 -45.25 -17.39
C ALA A 130 -25.88 -45.72 -17.04
N GLY A 131 -26.57 -44.95 -16.21
CA GLY A 131 -27.97 -45.13 -15.89
C GLY A 131 -28.60 -43.76 -15.69
N GLN A 132 -29.59 -43.47 -16.53
CA GLN A 132 -30.41 -42.26 -16.48
C GLN A 132 -31.02 -42.10 -15.08
N MET A 133 -30.63 -41.04 -14.37
CA MET A 133 -31.47 -40.42 -13.36
C MET A 133 -31.28 -38.92 -13.47
N GLU A 134 -32.41 -38.22 -13.54
CA GLU A 134 -32.58 -36.78 -13.54
C GLU A 134 -31.95 -36.15 -12.29
N GLY A 135 -30.62 -36.03 -12.30
CA GLY A 135 -29.88 -35.25 -11.34
C GLY A 135 -30.02 -33.79 -11.73
N LYS A 136 -30.82 -33.03 -10.97
CA LYS A 136 -30.75 -31.57 -10.85
C LYS A 136 -29.34 -31.09 -11.20
N LYS A 137 -29.17 -30.55 -12.41
CA LYS A 137 -28.01 -29.73 -12.74
C LYS A 137 -27.98 -28.67 -11.64
N THR A 138 -26.99 -28.77 -10.77
CA THR A 138 -26.78 -27.80 -9.71
C THR A 138 -26.37 -26.53 -10.43
N GLU A 139 -27.38 -25.72 -10.76
CA GLU A 139 -27.21 -24.37 -11.26
C GLU A 139 -26.20 -23.69 -10.36
N VAL A 140 -25.18 -23.11 -11.00
CA VAL A 140 -24.14 -22.32 -10.37
C VAL A 140 -24.87 -21.18 -9.67
N GLN A 141 -25.17 -21.36 -8.38
CA GLN A 141 -25.94 -20.39 -7.62
C GLN A 141 -25.26 -19.04 -7.76
N GLU A 142 -26.03 -18.13 -8.36
CA GLU A 142 -25.63 -16.78 -8.66
C GLU A 142 -25.02 -16.14 -7.42
N THR A 143 -23.99 -15.35 -7.69
CA THR A 143 -23.37 -14.35 -6.82
C THR A 143 -24.40 -13.37 -6.25
N SER A 144 -25.28 -13.85 -5.39
CA SER A 144 -26.43 -13.09 -4.95
C SER A 144 -26.18 -12.55 -3.54
N VAL A 145 -26.21 -11.23 -3.46
CA VAL A 145 -26.30 -10.49 -2.19
C VAL A 145 -27.72 -10.67 -1.61
N ALA A 146 -28.64 -11.29 -2.35
CA ALA A 146 -30.05 -11.51 -2.01
C ALA A 146 -30.30 -12.08 -0.61
N GLY A 147 -29.42 -12.97 -0.12
CA GLY A 147 -29.53 -13.48 1.25
C GLY A 147 -29.38 -12.40 2.33
N LEU A 148 -28.52 -11.40 2.09
CA LEU A 148 -28.32 -10.26 2.99
C LEU A 148 -29.41 -9.19 2.82
N GLU A 149 -30.01 -9.10 1.63
CA GLU A 149 -31.08 -8.13 1.36
C GLU A 149 -32.38 -8.47 2.09
N ARG A 150 -32.65 -9.77 2.32
CA ARG A 150 -33.81 -10.20 3.12
C ARG A 150 -33.79 -9.67 4.54
N GLU A 151 -32.62 -9.40 5.09
CA GLU A 151 -32.43 -8.90 6.45
C GLU A 151 -31.96 -7.44 6.48
N LYS A 152 -32.19 -6.68 5.40
CA LYS A 152 -31.70 -5.31 5.21
C LYS A 152 -32.01 -4.39 6.39
N GLU A 153 -33.19 -4.52 7.00
CA GLU A 153 -33.61 -3.72 8.16
C GLU A 153 -32.71 -3.91 9.40
N LYS A 154 -32.10 -5.09 9.56
CA LYS A 154 -31.21 -5.39 10.68
C LYS A 154 -29.78 -4.92 10.43
N VAL A 155 -29.44 -4.56 9.18
CA VAL A 155 -28.10 -4.19 8.76
C VAL A 155 -27.82 -2.74 9.15
N ASN A 156 -26.80 -2.55 9.98
CA ASN A 156 -26.30 -1.23 10.35
C ASN A 156 -25.14 -0.76 9.46
N ALA A 157 -24.28 -1.69 9.03
CA ALA A 157 -23.13 -1.37 8.19
C ALA A 157 -22.72 -2.54 7.31
N LEU A 158 -22.36 -2.25 6.06
CA LEU A 158 -21.75 -3.20 5.15
C LEU A 158 -20.24 -2.97 5.04
N ARG A 159 -19.52 -4.06 4.83
CA ARG A 159 -18.09 -4.03 4.51
C ARG A 159 -17.79 -4.96 3.35
N LEU A 160 -16.94 -4.51 2.44
CA LEU A 160 -16.43 -5.35 1.38
C LEU A 160 -15.29 -6.22 1.92
N LEU A 161 -15.31 -7.50 1.61
CA LEU A 161 -14.20 -8.42 1.82
C LEU A 161 -13.29 -8.36 0.60
N VAL A 162 -12.08 -7.85 0.80
CA VAL A 162 -11.13 -7.59 -0.27
C VAL A 162 -9.85 -8.39 -0.09
N ALA A 163 -9.24 -8.72 -1.22
CA ALA A 163 -7.94 -9.34 -1.30
C ALA A 163 -6.98 -8.48 -2.14
N THR A 164 -5.77 -8.26 -1.64
CA THR A 164 -4.72 -7.63 -2.45
C THR A 164 -4.24 -8.58 -3.54
N GLN A 165 -3.69 -8.04 -4.63
CA GLN A 165 -3.07 -8.81 -5.71
C GLN A 165 -1.54 -8.59 -5.73
N PRO A 166 -0.78 -9.21 -4.81
CA PRO A 166 0.67 -8.99 -4.72
C PRO A 166 1.47 -9.57 -5.89
N ASN A 167 0.87 -10.46 -6.69
CA ASN A 167 1.45 -11.00 -7.91
C ASN A 167 1.65 -9.95 -9.01
N LEU A 168 0.87 -8.86 -8.97
CA LEU A 168 1.04 -7.73 -9.87
C LEU A 168 2.24 -6.85 -9.47
N ALA A 169 2.67 -6.95 -8.22
CA ALA A 169 3.86 -6.26 -7.72
C ALA A 169 5.14 -7.10 -7.94
N ASP A 170 6.29 -6.44 -8.01
CA ASP A 170 7.55 -7.05 -8.45
C ASP A 170 8.27 -7.89 -7.37
N PHE A 171 7.89 -7.74 -6.09
CA PHE A 171 8.66 -8.29 -4.98
C PHE A 171 8.42 -9.79 -4.67
N GLY A 172 7.72 -10.51 -5.56
CA GLY A 172 7.62 -11.98 -5.57
C GLY A 172 6.59 -12.62 -4.63
N LYS A 173 5.75 -11.82 -3.97
CA LYS A 173 4.73 -12.35 -3.04
C LYS A 173 3.51 -12.85 -3.80
N LYS A 174 3.14 -14.12 -3.59
CA LYS A 174 1.96 -14.74 -4.23
C LYS A 174 0.73 -14.79 -3.32
N LYS A 175 0.93 -14.77 -1.99
CA LYS A 175 -0.17 -14.90 -1.02
C LYS A 175 -0.80 -13.54 -0.78
N PRO A 176 -2.10 -13.34 -1.03
CA PRO A 176 -2.76 -12.06 -0.87
C PRO A 176 -2.93 -11.72 0.61
N GLU A 177 -3.15 -10.45 0.92
CA GLU A 177 -3.63 -9.92 2.20
C GLU A 177 -5.14 -9.82 2.12
N ILE A 178 -5.84 -10.21 3.19
CA ILE A 178 -7.30 -10.10 3.25
C ILE A 178 -7.61 -9.02 4.26
N SER A 179 -8.48 -8.10 3.88
CA SER A 179 -8.98 -7.05 4.75
C SER A 179 -10.44 -6.77 4.46
N GLU A 180 -11.05 -6.02 5.35
CA GLU A 180 -12.32 -5.36 5.10
C GLU A 180 -12.08 -3.94 4.56
N VAL A 181 -12.88 -3.54 3.59
CA VAL A 181 -13.06 -2.15 3.18
C VAL A 181 -14.39 -1.67 3.71
N PHE A 182 -14.36 -0.55 4.41
CA PHE A 182 -15.52 0.12 4.95
C PHE A 182 -16.17 0.94 3.86
N LEU A 183 -17.49 0.96 3.87
CA LEU A 183 -18.28 1.76 2.95
C LEU A 183 -18.85 2.99 3.66
N ALA A 184 -19.01 4.07 2.90
CA ALA A 184 -19.74 5.26 3.29
C ALA A 184 -21.15 5.26 2.65
N GLY A 185 -21.99 6.21 3.04
CA GLY A 185 -23.34 6.37 2.49
C GLY A 185 -24.41 5.63 3.30
N SER A 186 -25.66 5.74 2.82
CA SER A 186 -26.80 5.02 3.38
C SER A 186 -26.66 3.50 3.19
N VAL A 187 -27.39 2.70 3.97
CA VAL A 187 -27.32 1.22 3.87
C VAL A 187 -27.66 0.77 2.44
N ASP A 188 -28.58 1.46 1.78
CA ASP A 188 -29.06 1.18 0.43
C ASP A 188 -27.98 1.42 -0.61
N GLU A 189 -27.36 2.61 -0.58
CA GLU A 189 -26.21 2.95 -1.42
C GLU A 189 -25.04 1.97 -1.22
N GLN A 190 -24.83 1.53 0.02
CA GLN A 190 -23.80 0.54 0.33
C GLN A 190 -24.10 -0.81 -0.32
N PHE A 191 -25.36 -1.25 -0.34
CA PHE A 191 -25.78 -2.48 -1.01
C PHE A 191 -25.60 -2.39 -2.53
N GLU A 192 -26.01 -1.28 -3.14
CA GLU A 192 -25.84 -1.05 -4.58
C GLU A 192 -24.36 -1.07 -4.99
N PHE A 193 -23.53 -0.32 -4.26
CA PHE A 193 -22.09 -0.29 -4.51
C PHE A 193 -21.45 -1.67 -4.29
N ALA A 194 -21.89 -2.40 -3.26
CA ALA A 194 -21.40 -3.73 -3.00
C ALA A 194 -21.76 -4.71 -4.12
N LYS A 195 -22.97 -4.65 -4.69
CA LYS A 195 -23.36 -5.43 -5.86
C LYS A 195 -22.51 -5.08 -7.08
N GLU A 196 -22.30 -3.78 -7.32
CA GLU A 196 -21.54 -3.28 -8.47
C GLU A 196 -20.09 -3.78 -8.44
N LYS A 197 -19.46 -3.75 -7.27
CA LYS A 197 -18.04 -4.09 -7.08
C LYS A 197 -17.80 -5.56 -6.77
N LEU A 198 -18.82 -6.36 -6.44
CA LEU A 198 -18.66 -7.78 -6.15
C LEU A 198 -18.07 -8.51 -7.37
N GLY A 199 -16.90 -9.14 -7.19
CA GLY A 199 -16.18 -9.85 -8.25
C GLY A 199 -15.34 -8.97 -9.17
N LYS A 200 -15.48 -7.66 -9.05
CA LYS A 200 -14.64 -6.68 -9.74
C LYS A 200 -13.46 -6.24 -8.87
N GLU A 201 -12.64 -5.40 -9.46
CA GLU A 201 -11.49 -4.78 -8.81
C GLU A 201 -11.84 -3.38 -8.31
N LEU A 202 -11.28 -3.02 -7.16
CA LEU A 202 -11.32 -1.69 -6.57
C LEU A 202 -9.94 -1.07 -6.72
N ARG A 203 -9.85 0.09 -7.40
CA ARG A 203 -8.60 0.82 -7.64
C ARG A 203 -8.36 1.90 -6.57
N ALA A 204 -7.13 2.37 -6.43
CA ALA A 204 -6.84 3.38 -5.41
C ALA A 204 -7.36 4.77 -5.81
N SER A 205 -7.37 5.08 -7.10
CA SER A 205 -7.91 6.31 -7.70
C SER A 205 -9.41 6.49 -7.45
N GLU A 206 -10.15 5.40 -7.28
CA GLU A 206 -11.58 5.44 -6.94
C GLU A 206 -11.81 5.77 -5.45
N VAL A 207 -10.81 5.51 -4.59
CA VAL A 207 -10.92 5.65 -3.14
C VAL A 207 -10.30 6.96 -2.65
N PHE A 208 -9.21 7.40 -3.28
CA PHE A 208 -8.45 8.56 -2.86
C PHE A 208 -8.24 9.55 -3.99
N GLN A 209 -8.22 10.82 -3.61
CA GLN A 209 -7.94 11.93 -4.50
C GLN A 209 -6.57 12.54 -4.20
N GLU A 210 -5.99 13.22 -5.18
CA GLU A 210 -4.78 14.01 -4.98
C GLU A 210 -5.04 15.12 -3.96
N LYS A 211 -3.99 15.55 -3.25
CA LYS A 211 -4.09 16.57 -2.19
C LYS A 211 -5.05 16.21 -1.05
N GLN A 212 -5.52 14.96 -0.94
CA GLN A 212 -6.30 14.52 0.20
C GLN A 212 -5.40 14.17 1.41
N PHE A 213 -5.92 14.35 2.63
CA PHE A 213 -5.29 13.78 3.83
C PHE A 213 -5.77 12.37 4.11
N VAL A 214 -4.82 11.49 4.41
CA VAL A 214 -5.06 10.10 4.76
C VAL A 214 -4.39 9.72 6.07
N ASP A 215 -5.00 8.77 6.77
CA ASP A 215 -4.36 8.09 7.88
C ASP A 215 -3.75 6.78 7.39
N VAL A 216 -2.54 6.50 7.87
CA VAL A 216 -1.75 5.35 7.45
C VAL A 216 -1.57 4.42 8.63
N LYS A 217 -1.92 3.14 8.46
CA LYS A 217 -1.73 2.11 9.48
C LYS A 217 -0.89 0.96 8.95
N ALA A 218 0.13 0.60 9.70
CA ALA A 218 1.00 -0.51 9.36
C ALA A 218 1.62 -1.16 10.61
N VAL A 219 2.31 -2.27 10.40
CA VAL A 219 3.21 -2.85 11.40
C VAL A 219 4.62 -2.33 11.15
N ASP A 220 5.17 -1.64 12.14
CA ASP A 220 6.50 -1.01 12.06
C ASP A 220 7.64 -2.04 11.86
N ALA A 221 8.82 -1.58 11.44
CA ALA A 221 10.00 -2.40 11.32
C ALA A 221 10.36 -3.07 12.66
N GLY A 222 10.62 -4.39 12.64
CA GLY A 222 11.02 -5.13 13.83
C GLY A 222 12.49 -4.87 14.17
N LYS A 223 12.81 -4.60 15.44
CA LYS A 223 14.17 -4.38 15.93
C LYS A 223 14.60 -5.40 17.00
N GLY A 224 13.77 -6.43 17.25
CA GLY A 224 14.03 -7.51 18.20
C GLY A 224 14.00 -7.05 19.66
N PHE A 225 14.66 -7.82 20.53
CA PHE A 225 14.87 -7.46 21.93
C PHE A 225 15.85 -6.29 22.02
N SER A 226 15.47 -5.24 22.74
CA SER A 226 16.29 -4.04 22.90
C SER A 226 16.34 -3.59 24.35
N GLY A 227 17.52 -3.12 24.77
CA GLY A 227 17.74 -2.51 26.08
C GLY A 227 16.99 -1.19 26.28
N VAL A 228 16.90 -0.75 27.54
CA VAL A 228 16.11 0.42 27.96
C VAL A 228 16.49 1.72 27.26
N ILE A 229 17.77 1.93 26.96
CA ILE A 229 18.24 3.14 26.26
C ILE A 229 17.65 3.20 24.86
N LYS A 230 17.84 2.15 24.04
CA LYS A 230 17.35 2.13 22.65
C LYS A 230 15.82 2.09 22.60
N ARG A 231 15.18 1.40 23.53
CA ARG A 231 13.72 1.18 23.56
C ARG A 231 12.93 2.39 24.09
N PHE A 232 13.47 3.15 25.04
CA PHE A 232 12.77 4.23 25.75
C PHE A 232 13.50 5.59 25.75
N GLY A 233 14.72 5.67 25.23
CA GLY A 233 15.50 6.92 25.24
C GLY A 233 16.02 7.32 26.62
N VAL A 234 16.19 6.35 27.53
CA VAL A 234 16.72 6.63 28.88
C VAL A 234 18.18 7.08 28.79
N LYS A 235 18.58 8.06 29.61
CA LYS A 235 19.96 8.55 29.68
C LYS A 235 20.90 7.43 30.11
N VAL A 236 22.06 7.33 29.46
CA VAL A 236 23.12 6.38 29.82
C VAL A 236 23.71 6.76 31.17
N GLN A 237 24.05 5.78 32.00
CA GLN A 237 24.73 6.03 33.28
C GLN A 237 26.17 6.55 33.06
N ARG A 238 26.74 7.14 34.11
CA ARG A 238 28.10 7.67 34.12
C ARG A 238 29.14 6.60 33.69
N PRO A 239 30.25 6.99 33.04
CA PRO A 239 31.26 6.05 32.55
C PRO A 239 31.80 5.07 33.61
N LYS A 240 31.99 5.54 34.85
CA LYS A 240 32.50 4.76 35.99
C LYS A 240 31.48 3.80 36.64
N ALA A 241 30.25 3.71 36.12
CA ALA A 241 29.24 2.80 36.68
C ALA A 241 29.50 1.34 36.24
N LYS A 242 29.32 0.37 37.15
CA LYS A 242 29.45 -1.08 36.85
C LYS A 242 28.62 -1.52 35.64
N LYS A 243 27.39 -1.02 35.51
CA LYS A 243 26.51 -1.24 34.35
C LYS A 243 26.04 0.10 33.82
N ARG A 244 26.39 0.39 32.56
CA ARG A 244 26.14 1.71 31.96
C ARG A 244 24.78 1.82 31.28
N ARG A 245 24.29 0.73 30.70
CA ARG A 245 23.14 0.71 29.78
C ARG A 245 21.82 0.28 30.43
N ILE A 246 21.59 0.75 31.66
CA ILE A 246 20.44 0.39 32.50
C ILE A 246 19.74 1.61 33.09
N VAL A 247 18.52 1.42 33.57
CA VAL A 247 17.86 2.40 34.46
C VAL A 247 18.58 2.39 35.80
N GLY A 248 18.75 3.56 36.41
CA GLY A 248 19.43 3.71 37.70
C GLY A 248 18.59 3.15 38.85
N SER A 249 17.51 3.85 39.21
CA SER A 249 16.52 3.38 40.18
C SER A 249 15.24 2.91 39.46
N ILE A 250 14.77 1.70 39.79
CA ILE A 250 13.61 1.07 39.14
C ILE A 250 12.31 1.50 39.84
N SER A 251 12.25 1.45 41.17
CA SER A 251 11.07 1.77 41.96
C SER A 251 11.49 2.15 43.39
N PRO A 252 10.67 2.91 44.14
CA PRO A 252 10.88 3.15 45.57
C PRO A 252 10.69 1.86 46.39
N TRP A 253 10.99 1.90 47.69
CA TRP A 253 10.75 0.78 48.61
C TRP A 253 9.25 0.48 48.73
N SER A 254 8.43 1.49 49.01
CA SER A 254 6.97 1.40 49.04
C SER A 254 6.39 2.18 47.86
N PRO A 255 5.62 1.56 46.95
CA PRO A 255 5.15 0.17 46.97
C PRO A 255 6.26 -0.85 46.65
N SER A 256 6.21 -2.02 47.31
CA SER A 256 7.17 -3.13 47.15
C SER A 256 7.01 -3.91 45.83
N THR A 257 6.70 -3.21 44.74
CA THR A 257 6.50 -3.79 43.40
C THR A 257 7.12 -2.91 42.33
N VAL A 258 7.53 -3.53 41.22
CA VAL A 258 7.99 -2.77 40.06
C VAL A 258 6.76 -2.22 39.32
N MET A 259 6.63 -0.89 39.30
CA MET A 259 5.52 -0.25 38.58
C MET A 259 5.62 -0.53 37.08
N TRP A 260 4.47 -0.77 36.44
CA TRP A 260 4.37 -1.06 35.00
C TRP A 260 4.82 0.12 34.12
N THR A 261 4.83 1.34 34.67
CA THR A 261 5.26 2.57 34.01
C THR A 261 6.77 2.61 33.79
N VAL A 262 7.54 1.85 34.57
CA VAL A 262 9.00 1.89 34.57
C VAL A 262 9.56 1.37 33.25
N PRO A 263 10.50 2.10 32.60
CA PRO A 263 11.16 1.62 31.39
C PRO A 263 11.94 0.31 31.61
N ARG A 264 11.53 -0.77 30.95
CA ARG A 264 12.20 -2.09 31.02
C ARG A 264 12.72 -2.54 29.65
N PRO A 265 13.77 -3.38 29.57
CA PRO A 265 14.21 -3.94 28.30
C PRO A 265 13.14 -4.88 27.73
N GLY A 266 13.13 -5.09 26.42
CA GLY A 266 12.14 -5.97 25.78
C GLY A 266 11.98 -5.70 24.29
N GLN A 267 10.89 -6.22 23.71
CA GLN A 267 10.60 -6.05 22.29
C GLN A 267 10.56 -4.58 21.85
N MET A 268 11.28 -4.26 20.78
CA MET A 268 11.26 -2.99 20.08
C MET A 268 10.91 -3.20 18.60
N GLY A 269 10.06 -2.34 18.06
CA GLY A 269 9.56 -2.48 16.70
C GLY A 269 8.57 -3.64 16.53
N TYR A 270 8.07 -3.81 15.30
CA TYR A 270 7.00 -4.75 14.96
C TYR A 270 5.72 -4.49 15.77
N GLN A 271 5.42 -3.24 16.06
CA GLN A 271 4.15 -2.84 16.68
C GLN A 271 3.22 -2.26 15.61
N SER A 272 1.91 -2.42 15.80
CA SER A 272 0.94 -1.72 14.96
C SER A 272 0.93 -0.23 15.31
N ARG A 273 1.09 0.62 14.30
CA ARG A 273 1.07 2.07 14.43
C ARG A 273 0.13 2.65 13.39
N THR A 274 -0.56 3.70 13.80
CA THR A 274 -1.35 4.55 12.92
C THR A 274 -0.74 5.94 12.96
N GLU A 275 -0.31 6.46 11.82
CA GLU A 275 0.08 7.84 11.64
C GLU A 275 -1.07 8.58 10.96
N LEU A 276 -1.46 9.72 11.53
CA LEU A 276 -2.60 10.50 11.05
C LEU A 276 -2.13 11.59 10.09
N ASN A 277 -3.03 12.06 9.23
CA ASN A 277 -2.85 13.27 8.42
C ASN A 277 -1.60 13.27 7.53
N LYS A 278 -1.33 12.16 6.85
CA LYS A 278 -0.37 12.14 5.74
C LYS A 278 -1.04 12.73 4.49
N ARG A 279 -0.34 13.62 3.80
CA ARG A 279 -0.84 14.21 2.55
C ARG A 279 -0.56 13.26 1.40
N ILE A 280 -1.59 12.96 0.60
CA ILE A 280 -1.40 12.40 -0.73
C ILE A 280 -0.88 13.51 -1.62
N VAL A 281 0.33 13.29 -2.12
CA VAL A 281 1.00 14.17 -3.06
C VAL A 281 0.48 13.92 -4.47
N LYS A 282 0.45 12.64 -4.88
CA LYS A 282 0.10 12.24 -6.24
C LYS A 282 -0.56 10.87 -6.23
N VAL A 283 -1.56 10.68 -7.10
CA VAL A 283 -2.18 9.39 -7.39
C VAL A 283 -1.99 9.14 -8.88
N SER A 284 -1.18 8.15 -9.25
CA SER A 284 -0.80 7.96 -10.65
C SER A 284 -0.71 6.49 -11.00
N SER A 285 -1.11 6.17 -12.23
CA SER A 285 -0.97 4.85 -12.84
C SER A 285 0.28 4.73 -13.71
N LYS A 286 1.11 5.78 -13.81
CA LYS A 286 2.30 5.83 -14.69
C LYS A 286 3.57 5.49 -13.91
N PRO A 287 4.09 4.25 -13.94
CA PRO A 287 5.18 3.85 -13.05
C PRO A 287 6.52 4.52 -13.38
N ALA A 288 6.68 5.06 -14.59
CA ALA A 288 7.87 5.76 -15.04
C ALA A 288 8.21 7.00 -14.20
N GLU A 289 7.21 7.65 -13.60
CA GLU A 289 7.38 8.89 -12.81
C GLU A 289 8.16 8.68 -11.51
N VAL A 290 8.20 7.43 -11.01
CA VAL A 290 8.73 7.12 -9.69
C VAL A 290 9.83 6.06 -9.74
N ASN A 291 9.84 5.23 -10.79
CA ASN A 291 10.85 4.20 -10.95
C ASN A 291 12.20 4.78 -11.33
N VAL A 292 13.22 4.35 -10.60
CA VAL A 292 14.62 4.49 -11.03
C VAL A 292 15.01 3.31 -11.93
N PRO A 293 15.99 3.45 -12.83
CA PRO A 293 16.39 2.38 -13.75
C PRO A 293 16.72 1.04 -13.05
N ALA A 294 17.41 1.12 -11.90
CA ALA A 294 17.77 -0.01 -11.06
C ALA A 294 16.59 -0.58 -10.21
N GLY A 295 15.48 0.14 -10.13
CA GLY A 295 14.37 -0.16 -9.21
C GLY A 295 14.66 0.21 -7.75
N PHE A 296 13.64 0.08 -6.90
CA PHE A 296 13.74 0.36 -5.48
C PHE A 296 14.51 -0.73 -4.74
N LYS A 297 15.45 -0.32 -3.88
CA LYS A 297 16.28 -1.25 -3.10
C LYS A 297 15.43 -2.23 -2.30
N GLY A 298 15.61 -3.51 -2.63
CA GLY A 298 14.90 -4.60 -1.98
C GLY A 298 13.44 -4.73 -2.41
N TYR A 299 12.85 -3.86 -3.22
CA TYR A 299 11.47 -4.01 -3.71
C TYR A 299 11.44 -4.52 -5.15
N GLY A 300 12.20 -3.86 -6.05
CA GLY A 300 12.04 -3.99 -7.49
C GLY A 300 11.42 -2.73 -8.10
N LYS A 301 10.83 -2.86 -9.29
CA LYS A 301 10.14 -1.75 -9.98
C LYS A 301 8.67 -1.72 -9.59
N VAL A 302 8.11 -0.52 -9.43
CA VAL A 302 6.66 -0.32 -9.34
C VAL A 302 6.08 -0.60 -10.73
N LYS A 303 5.03 -1.42 -10.81
CA LYS A 303 4.41 -1.79 -12.10
C LYS A 303 3.00 -1.25 -12.24
N GLY A 304 2.29 -1.15 -11.12
CA GLY A 304 0.90 -0.70 -11.09
C GLY A 304 0.72 0.75 -10.67
N GLU A 305 -0.52 1.03 -10.31
CA GLU A 305 -0.92 2.28 -9.66
C GLU A 305 -0.16 2.49 -8.35
N PHE A 306 0.20 3.73 -8.04
CA PHE A 306 0.86 4.07 -6.79
C PHE A 306 0.32 5.37 -6.19
N LEU A 307 0.52 5.47 -4.88
CA LEU A 307 0.28 6.66 -4.10
C LEU A 307 1.60 7.21 -3.60
N LEU A 308 1.81 8.50 -3.81
CA LEU A 308 2.93 9.22 -3.24
C LEU A 308 2.46 9.94 -1.99
N LEU A 309 2.97 9.55 -0.81
CA LEU A 309 2.62 10.17 0.47
C LEU A 309 3.74 11.07 0.97
N ALA A 310 3.38 12.25 1.47
CA ALA A 310 4.34 13.13 2.11
C ALA A 310 4.87 12.54 3.43
N GLY A 311 6.19 12.58 3.59
CA GLY A 311 6.93 12.07 4.72
C GLY A 311 7.15 10.56 4.72
N SER A 312 7.68 10.07 5.84
CA SER A 312 7.84 8.65 6.09
C SER A 312 6.52 7.98 6.45
N VAL A 313 6.36 6.72 6.07
CA VAL A 313 5.26 5.84 6.47
C VAL A 313 5.79 4.71 7.35
N PRO A 314 5.06 4.30 8.41
CA PRO A 314 5.44 3.14 9.22
C PRO A 314 5.42 1.90 8.33
N ALA A 315 6.49 1.10 8.39
CA ALA A 315 6.72 -0.19 7.71
C ALA A 315 8.11 -0.24 7.05
N PRO A 316 8.73 -1.43 6.94
CA PRO A 316 9.78 -1.70 5.97
C PRO A 316 9.20 -1.88 4.56
N VAL A 317 10.10 -1.94 3.59
CA VAL A 317 9.81 -2.24 2.19
C VAL A 317 9.10 -3.62 2.06
N LYS A 318 8.24 -3.78 1.05
CA LYS A 318 7.36 -4.95 0.76
C LYS A 318 6.19 -5.18 1.71
N ARG A 319 6.06 -4.41 2.79
CA ARG A 319 5.03 -4.65 3.78
C ARG A 319 3.71 -3.97 3.39
N ALA A 320 2.61 -4.65 3.70
CA ALA A 320 1.27 -4.11 3.54
C ALA A 320 1.04 -2.91 4.46
N VAL A 321 0.50 -1.85 3.88
CA VAL A 321 0.12 -0.60 4.52
C VAL A 321 -1.36 -0.39 4.25
N ALA A 322 -2.15 -0.20 5.30
CA ALA A 322 -3.54 0.18 5.16
C ALA A 322 -3.66 1.70 5.19
N LEU A 323 -4.43 2.23 4.25
CA LEU A 323 -4.71 3.65 4.11
C LEU A 323 -6.20 3.86 4.35
N ARG A 324 -6.58 4.93 5.03
CA ARG A 324 -7.98 5.35 5.14
C ARG A 324 -8.08 6.86 5.00
N HIS A 325 -9.29 7.34 4.73
CA HIS A 325 -9.61 8.76 4.86
C HIS A 325 -9.28 9.27 6.26
N ALA A 326 -8.75 10.50 6.35
CA ALA A 326 -8.34 11.08 7.63
C ALA A 326 -9.54 11.23 8.58
N VAL A 327 -9.45 10.62 9.78
CA VAL A 327 -10.50 10.73 10.80
C VAL A 327 -10.47 12.09 11.49
N ARG A 328 -9.28 12.67 11.62
CA ARG A 328 -9.07 13.99 12.23
C ARG A 328 -8.54 14.94 11.18
N LYS A 329 -9.41 15.44 10.32
CA LYS A 329 -9.03 16.31 9.19
C LYS A 329 -8.19 17.48 9.69
N ALA A 330 -6.98 17.60 9.14
CA ALA A 330 -6.16 18.79 9.33
C ALA A 330 -6.74 19.95 8.50
N THR A 331 -6.41 21.18 8.89
CA THR A 331 -6.73 22.38 8.11
C THR A 331 -6.17 22.25 6.69
N HIS A 332 -6.91 22.74 5.70
CA HIS A 332 -6.52 22.65 4.28
C HIS A 332 -5.16 23.31 4.00
N ASP A 333 -4.85 24.40 4.73
CA ASP A 333 -3.57 25.12 4.64
C ASP A 333 -2.36 24.29 5.08
N ARG A 334 -2.58 23.24 5.88
CA ARG A 334 -1.49 22.45 6.42
C ARG A 334 -0.84 21.68 5.27
N PHE A 335 0.42 22.00 4.97
CA PHE A 335 1.15 21.34 3.89
C PHE A 335 0.48 21.57 2.52
N ASN A 336 0.21 22.84 2.18
CA ASN A 336 -0.28 23.22 0.87
C ASN A 336 0.90 23.38 -0.11
N VAL A 337 0.96 22.48 -1.10
CA VAL A 337 2.04 22.40 -2.08
C VAL A 337 1.50 22.16 -3.48
N SER A 338 2.18 22.71 -4.49
CA SER A 338 1.84 22.56 -5.91
C SER A 338 3.09 22.38 -6.79
N GLY A 339 2.90 22.18 -8.10
CA GLY A 339 4.00 22.11 -9.07
C GLY A 339 4.99 20.99 -8.78
N MET A 340 4.51 19.78 -8.49
CA MET A 340 5.36 18.73 -7.92
C MET A 340 6.10 17.93 -8.99
N ARG A 341 7.43 17.95 -8.90
CA ARG A 341 8.35 17.14 -9.70
C ARG A 341 9.00 16.08 -8.81
N VAL A 342 8.86 14.80 -9.17
CA VAL A 342 9.45 13.71 -8.39
C VAL A 342 10.92 13.57 -8.79
N ILE A 343 11.83 13.74 -7.83
CA ILE A 343 13.23 13.42 -8.01
C ILE A 343 13.42 11.93 -7.70
N GLY A 344 13.74 11.15 -8.73
CA GLY A 344 14.19 9.77 -8.56
C GLY A 344 15.44 9.73 -7.67
N THR A 345 15.43 8.92 -6.61
CA THR A 345 16.62 8.72 -5.78
C THR A 345 17.65 7.90 -6.56
N LYS A 346 18.62 8.60 -7.15
CA LYS A 346 19.78 8.02 -7.85
C LYS A 346 20.41 6.93 -6.99
N THR A 347 20.54 5.71 -7.54
CA THR A 347 21.57 4.78 -7.04
C THR A 347 22.83 5.07 -7.86
N GLY A 348 23.52 6.17 -7.53
CA GLY A 348 24.71 6.66 -8.23
C GLY A 348 24.49 7.92 -9.09
N GLY A 349 24.74 9.10 -8.52
CA GLY A 349 25.45 10.20 -9.19
C GLY A 349 24.88 11.01 -10.38
N LYS A 350 23.88 10.60 -11.18
CA LYS A 350 23.38 11.42 -12.33
C LYS A 350 21.87 11.70 -12.33
N GLU A 351 21.52 12.97 -12.60
CA GLU A 351 20.19 13.60 -12.47
C GLU A 351 19.34 13.23 -13.67
N ILE A 352 18.19 12.60 -13.41
CA ILE A 352 17.20 12.40 -14.45
C ILE A 352 16.30 13.63 -14.38
N ASP A 353 16.62 14.63 -15.19
CA ASP A 353 15.60 15.56 -15.66
C ASP A 353 14.64 14.77 -16.57
N GLU A 354 13.37 15.15 -16.58
CA GLU A 354 12.34 14.49 -17.42
C GLU A 354 12.75 14.42 -18.91
N GLU A 355 13.69 15.27 -19.35
CA GLU A 355 14.31 15.23 -20.68
C GLU A 355 15.26 14.05 -20.93
N GLU A 356 15.94 13.51 -19.90
CA GLU A 356 16.97 12.47 -20.09
C GLU A 356 16.40 11.07 -20.33
N SER A 357 15.13 10.83 -20.02
CA SER A 357 14.47 9.56 -20.38
C SER A 357 14.02 9.50 -21.84
N VAL A 358 13.76 10.67 -22.44
CA VAL A 358 13.35 10.85 -23.84
C VAL A 358 14.57 10.93 -24.77
N LYS A 359 15.68 11.54 -24.32
CA LYS A 359 16.93 11.67 -25.08
C LYS A 359 17.48 10.33 -25.63
N PRO A 360 17.60 9.22 -24.88
CA PRO A 360 18.13 7.98 -25.43
C PRO A 360 17.20 7.31 -26.44
N GLN A 361 15.87 7.53 -26.36
CA GLN A 361 14.92 7.02 -27.36
C GLN A 361 14.97 7.85 -28.64
N LYS A 362 14.97 9.19 -28.55
CA LYS A 362 15.12 10.07 -29.72
C LYS A 362 16.47 9.91 -30.41
N VAL A 363 17.56 9.78 -29.65
CA VAL A 363 18.91 9.54 -30.20
C VAL A 363 19.01 8.15 -30.85
N ALA A 364 18.27 7.15 -30.34
CA ALA A 364 18.18 5.84 -30.98
C ALA A 364 17.36 5.86 -32.28
N GLU A 365 16.26 6.62 -32.32
CA GLU A 365 15.45 6.85 -33.53
C GLU A 365 16.23 7.64 -34.58
N GLU A 366 16.87 8.77 -34.24
CA GLU A 366 17.71 9.54 -35.17
C GLU A 366 18.88 8.73 -35.73
N LYS A 367 19.49 7.85 -34.92
CA LYS A 367 20.54 6.96 -35.40
C LYS A 367 20.01 5.88 -36.35
N LYS A 368 18.75 5.48 -36.19
CA LYS A 368 18.09 4.51 -37.07
C LYS A 368 17.76 5.16 -38.41
N GLU A 369 17.18 6.35 -38.39
CA GLU A 369 16.88 7.14 -39.59
C GLU A 369 18.16 7.50 -40.37
N LYS A 370 19.22 7.93 -39.70
CA LYS A 370 20.51 8.21 -40.36
C LYS A 370 21.14 6.96 -40.98
N LYS A 371 20.91 5.78 -40.40
CA LYS A 371 21.41 4.51 -40.93
C LYS A 371 20.61 4.07 -42.15
N GLU A 372 19.30 4.26 -42.13
CA GLU A 372 18.39 4.00 -43.26
C GLU A 372 18.68 4.96 -44.43
N HIS A 373 18.86 6.25 -44.17
CA HIS A 373 19.25 7.23 -45.20
C HIS A 373 20.59 6.88 -45.85
N LYS A 374 21.58 6.46 -45.05
CA LYS A 374 22.89 6.07 -45.59
C LYS A 374 22.82 4.81 -46.45
N SER A 375 22.00 3.82 -46.09
CA SER A 375 21.79 2.65 -46.96
C SER A 375 21.12 3.01 -48.28
N VAL A 376 20.18 3.95 -48.29
CA VAL A 376 19.53 4.41 -49.52
C VAL A 376 20.51 5.19 -50.41
N GLU A 377 21.36 6.04 -49.84
CA GLU A 377 22.42 6.73 -50.60
C GLU A 377 23.43 5.75 -51.20
N ASP A 378 23.83 4.72 -50.45
CA ASP A 378 24.75 3.69 -50.94
C ASP A 378 24.12 2.86 -52.08
N GLU A 379 22.82 2.56 -52.03
CA GLU A 379 22.08 1.89 -53.12
C GLU A 379 21.98 2.77 -54.38
N ILE A 380 21.71 4.07 -54.23
CA ILE A 380 21.66 5.02 -55.35
C ILE A 380 23.04 5.16 -56.00
N GLN A 381 24.11 5.24 -55.22
CA GLN A 381 25.47 5.28 -55.76
C GLN A 381 25.89 3.97 -56.46
N ALA A 382 25.41 2.82 -55.99
CA ALA A 382 25.62 1.55 -56.67
C ALA A 382 24.89 1.48 -58.01
N ALA A 383 23.64 1.98 -58.08
CA ALA A 383 22.89 2.06 -59.33
C ALA A 383 23.54 3.00 -60.36
N LEU A 384 24.02 4.18 -59.93
CA LEU A 384 24.74 5.13 -60.78
C LEU A 384 26.09 4.60 -61.29
N LYS A 385 26.74 3.70 -60.54
CA LYS A 385 27.94 2.99 -61.00
C LYS A 385 27.60 1.88 -61.99
N GLY A 386 26.50 1.15 -61.77
CA GLY A 386 26.01 0.11 -62.69
C GLY A 386 25.63 0.65 -64.08
N ASP A 387 25.11 1.88 -64.15
CA ASP A 387 24.78 2.53 -65.44
C ASP A 387 26.02 3.01 -66.22
N LYS A 388 27.15 3.23 -65.55
CA LYS A 388 28.41 3.62 -66.24
C LYS A 388 29.13 2.44 -66.89
N GLU A 389 28.82 1.20 -66.52
CA GLU A 389 29.41 -0.01 -67.12
C GLU A 389 28.64 -0.52 -68.35
N LYS A 390 27.48 0.08 -68.69
CA LYS A 390 26.76 -0.19 -69.94
C LYS A 390 26.94 0.93 -70.96
N LYS A 391 28.19 1.29 -71.28
CA LYS A 391 28.49 1.93 -72.58
C LYS A 391 28.78 0.83 -73.60
N PRO A 392 28.02 0.73 -74.71
CA PRO A 392 28.31 -0.23 -75.75
C PRO A 392 29.65 0.12 -76.40
N LYS A 393 30.54 -0.88 -76.53
CA LYS A 393 31.69 -0.78 -77.45
C LYS A 393 31.13 -0.68 -78.87
N GLY A 394 31.09 0.54 -79.39
CA GLY A 394 30.80 0.86 -80.78
C GLY A 394 32.10 1.02 -81.58
N LYS A 395 32.04 0.52 -82.81
CA LYS A 395 33.08 0.40 -83.85
C LYS A 395 33.94 1.63 -84.11
#